data_AF-A0A968A7Q0-F1
#
_entry.id   AF-A0A968A7Q0-F1
#
_cell.length_a   1.000
_cell.length_b   1.000
_cell.length_c   1.000
_cell.angle_alpha   90.00
_cell.angle_beta   90.00
_cell.angle_gamma   90.00
#
_symmetry.space_group_name_H-M   'P 1'
#
loop_
_entity.id
_entity.type
_entity.pdbx_description
1 polymer ?
#
loop_
_entity_poly.entity_id
_entity_poly.type
_entity_poly.pdbx_seq_one_letter_code
_entity_poly.pdbx_strand_id
1 'polypeptide(L)'
;MALAQRRTQKVVPKDPAYRDQLITEYLPYVKRIVQRLAVHLPSTVDVDDLMNVGVIGLIQAVDRYDPRRDNKFMTYAIFRI
;
A
#
# COMPACT_ATOMS: atom_id res chain seq x y z
N MET A 1 8.92 -30.65 -22.19
CA MET A 1 8.04 -29.46 -22.03
C MET A 1 8.01 -29.09 -20.54
N ALA A 2 8.79 -28.10 -20.13
CA ALA A 2 8.80 -27.60 -18.75
C ALA A 2 7.92 -26.35 -18.69
N LEU A 3 6.77 -26.44 -18.02
CA LEU A 3 5.91 -25.27 -17.79
C LEU A 3 5.71 -25.08 -16.29
N ALA A 4 6.10 -23.88 -15.86
CA ALA A 4 5.72 -23.21 -14.64
C ALA A 4 6.03 -23.97 -13.35
N GLN A 5 7.29 -23.90 -12.93
CA GLN A 5 7.59 -23.86 -11.50
C GLN A 5 6.81 -22.67 -10.91
N ARG A 6 5.63 -22.94 -10.35
CA ARG A 6 5.00 -22.05 -9.38
C ARG A 6 6.03 -21.91 -8.26
N ARG A 7 6.86 -20.86 -8.32
CA ARG A 7 7.62 -20.40 -7.16
C ARG A 7 6.56 -20.06 -6.12
N THR A 8 6.24 -21.04 -5.29
CA THR A 8 5.54 -20.84 -4.02
C THR A 8 6.47 -19.97 -3.22
N GLN A 9 6.32 -18.66 -3.39
CA GLN A 9 7.03 -17.68 -2.61
C GLN A 9 6.59 -17.92 -1.18
N LYS A 10 7.44 -18.64 -0.41
CA LYS A 10 7.27 -18.83 1.02
C LYS A 10 6.96 -17.45 1.58
N VAL A 11 5.74 -17.28 2.08
CA VAL A 11 5.33 -16.07 2.77
C VAL A 11 6.24 -16.01 3.99
N VAL A 12 7.30 -15.22 3.89
CA VAL A 12 8.15 -14.93 5.04
C VAL A 12 7.22 -14.31 6.07
N PRO A 13 7.15 -14.82 7.31
CA PRO A 13 6.39 -14.16 8.36
C PRO A 13 6.88 -12.71 8.43
N LYS A 14 6.01 -11.78 8.04
CA LYS A 14 6.35 -10.36 8.16
C LYS A 14 6.28 -10.05 9.64
N ASP A 15 7.39 -9.60 10.18
CA ASP A 15 7.46 -9.12 11.55
C ASP A 15 6.33 -8.08 11.75
N PRO A 16 5.38 -8.34 12.67
CA PRO A 16 4.31 -7.40 12.97
C PRO A 16 4.84 -6.00 13.30
N ALA A 17 5.97 -5.90 14.00
CA ALA A 17 6.56 -4.62 14.33
C ALA A 17 7.03 -3.85 13.09
N TYR A 18 7.61 -4.55 12.11
CA TYR A 18 8.02 -3.94 10.84
C TYR A 18 6.81 -3.50 9.99
N ARG A 19 5.73 -4.28 10.01
CA ARG A 19 4.47 -3.91 9.35
C ARG A 19 3.91 -2.62 9.94
N ASP A 20 3.81 -2.55 11.27
CA ASP A 20 3.23 -1.41 11.97
C ASP A 20 4.09 -0.15 11.80
N GLN A 21 5.42 -0.30 11.77
CA GLN A 21 6.34 0.79 11.42
C GLN A 21 6.06 1.34 10.03
N LEU A 22 5.96 0.48 9.01
CA LEU A 22 5.65 0.92 7.64
C LEU A 22 4.26 1.58 7.55
N ILE A 23 3.24 1.04 8.22
CA ILE A 23 1.91 1.66 8.21
C ILE A 23 2.01 3.08 8.80
N THR A 24 2.63 3.21 9.97
CA THR A 24 2.75 4.49 10.69
C THR A 24 3.57 5.52 9.90
N GLU A 25 4.69 5.10 9.30
CA GLU A 25 5.56 5.94 8.49
C GLU A 25 4.83 6.46 7.24
N TYR A 26 4.01 5.62 6.60
CA TYR A 26 3.39 5.94 5.31
C TYR A 26 1.97 6.53 5.40
N LEU A 27 1.32 6.48 6.57
CA LEU A 27 -0.01 7.06 6.80
C LEU A 27 -0.11 8.56 6.41
N PRO A 28 0.86 9.44 6.72
CA PRO A 28 0.81 10.85 6.31
C PRO A 28 0.84 11.03 4.78
N TYR A 29 1.45 10.08 4.06
CA TYR A 29 1.50 10.13 2.60
C TYR A 29 0.15 9.78 1.98
N VAL A 30 -0.57 8.81 2.54
CA VAL A 30 -1.96 8.50 2.16
C VAL A 30 -2.81 9.76 2.29
N LYS A 31 -2.74 10.45 3.44
CA LYS A 31 -3.46 11.71 3.65
C LYS A 31 -3.14 12.75 2.58
N ARG A 32 -1.85 12.92 2.23
CA ARG A 32 -1.42 13.88 1.20
C ARG A 32 -1.88 13.49 -0.21
N ILE A 33 -2.00 12.21 -0.52
CA ILE A 33 -2.54 11.72 -1.80
C ILE A 33 -4.04 12.00 -1.85
N VAL A 34 -4.78 11.58 -0.83
CA VAL A 34 -6.24 11.77 -0.71
C VAL A 34 -6.60 13.25 -0.79
N GLN A 35 -5.90 14.12 -0.06
CA GLN A 35 -6.13 15.57 -0.13
C GLN A 35 -5.92 16.13 -1.53
N ARG A 36 -4.90 15.65 -2.27
CA ARG A 36 -4.67 16.09 -3.65
C ARG A 36 -5.73 15.58 -4.62
N LEU A 37 -6.23 14.35 -4.42
CA LEU A 37 -7.32 13.80 -5.21
C LEU A 37 -8.62 14.56 -4.96
N ALA A 38 -8.93 14.85 -3.69
CA ALA A 38 -10.15 15.56 -3.30
C ALA A 38 -10.31 16.93 -3.98
N VAL A 39 -9.23 17.65 -4.25
CA VAL A 39 -9.26 18.95 -4.98
C VAL A 39 -9.88 18.81 -6.37
N HIS A 40 -9.79 17.63 -7.00
CA HIS A 40 -10.25 17.38 -8.36
C HIS A 40 -11.60 16.64 -8.41
N LEU A 41 -12.21 16.39 -7.25
CA LEU A 41 -13.46 15.62 -7.16
C LEU A 41 -14.65 16.53 -6.82
N PRO A 42 -15.87 16.15 -7.23
CA PRO A 42 -17.07 16.86 -6.81
C PRO A 42 -17.24 16.88 -5.29
N SER A 43 -17.92 17.90 -4.75
CA SER A 43 -18.22 18.02 -3.32
C SER A 43 -19.12 16.92 -2.75
N THR A 44 -19.69 16.07 -3.62
CA THR A 44 -20.45 14.89 -3.21
C THR A 44 -19.57 13.74 -2.72
N VAL A 45 -18.25 13.81 -2.93
CA VAL A 45 -17.31 12.78 -2.46
C VAL A 45 -16.82 13.13 -1.06
N ASP A 46 -17.00 12.20 -0.13
CA ASP A 46 -16.50 12.33 1.23
C ASP A 46 -14.99 12.06 1.29
N VAL A 47 -14.25 13.00 1.86
CA VAL A 47 -12.80 12.89 2.04
C VAL A 47 -12.44 11.79 3.04
N ASP A 48 -13.29 11.56 4.04
CA ASP A 48 -13.07 10.53 5.04
C ASP A 48 -13.24 9.13 4.43
N ASP A 49 -14.17 8.97 3.48
CA ASP A 49 -14.32 7.73 2.70
C ASP A 49 -13.08 7.47 1.82
N LEU A 50 -12.57 8.50 1.14
CA LEU A 50 -11.32 8.39 0.37
C LEU A 50 -10.13 8.03 1.27
N MET A 51 -10.09 8.61 2.48
CA MET A 51 -9.05 8.31 3.47
C MET A 51 -9.13 6.84 3.89
N ASN A 52 -10.32 6.32 4.19
CA ASN A 52 -10.53 4.91 4.53
C ASN A 52 -10.06 3.97 3.41
N VAL A 53 -10.44 4.26 2.17
CA VAL A 53 -9.99 3.48 1.00
C VAL A 53 -8.47 3.51 0.85
N GLY A 54 -7.86 4.69 0.97
CA GLY A 54 -6.40 4.84 0.89
C GLY A 54 -5.65 4.08 1.98
N VAL A 55 -6.17 4.06 3.22
CA VAL A 55 -5.58 3.30 4.33
C VAL A 55 -5.68 1.79 4.10
N ILE A 56 -6.80 1.30 3.58
CA ILE A 56 -6.96 -0.11 3.20
C ILE A 56 -5.93 -0.47 2.11
N GLY A 57 -5.76 0.39 1.10
CA GLY A 57 -4.76 0.23 0.05
C GLY A 57 -3.33 0.16 0.59
N LEU A 58 -3.00 1.03 1.54
CA LEU A 58 -1.71 1.02 2.25
C LEU A 58 -1.49 -0.30 3.00
N ILE A 59 -2.47 -0.76 3.77
CA ILE A 59 -2.35 -2.03 4.51
C ILE A 59 -2.09 -3.19 3.56
N GLN A 60 -2.84 -3.27 2.45
CA GLN A 60 -2.62 -4.29 1.42
C GLN A 60 -1.25 -4.16 0.74
N ALA A 61 -0.75 -2.94 0.55
CA ALA A 61 0.61 -2.66 0.09
C ALA A 61 1.63 -3.24 1.07
N VAL A 62 1.55 -2.91 2.36
CA VAL A 62 2.46 -3.44 3.38
C VAL A 62 2.39 -4.97 3.41
N ASP A 63 1.21 -5.57 3.31
CA ASP A 63 1.00 -7.02 3.39
C ASP A 63 1.61 -7.78 2.22
N ARG A 64 1.73 -7.18 1.03
CA ARG A 64 2.28 -7.85 -0.17
C ARG A 64 3.64 -7.33 -0.63
N TYR A 65 4.18 -6.28 0.00
CA TYR A 65 5.50 -5.75 -0.31
C TYR A 65 6.61 -6.76 -0.01
N ASP A 66 7.59 -6.91 -0.89
CA ASP A 66 8.77 -7.75 -0.64
C ASP A 66 10.00 -6.84 -0.73
N PRO A 67 10.68 -6.54 0.39
CA PRO A 67 11.83 -5.63 0.39
C PRO A 67 13.04 -6.18 -0.37
N ARG A 68 13.02 -7.45 -0.78
CA ARG A 68 14.05 -8.04 -1.65
C ARG A 68 13.86 -7.69 -3.13
N ARG A 69 12.72 -7.09 -3.49
CA ARG A 69 12.50 -6.53 -4.82
C ARG A 69 13.17 -5.15 -4.86
N ASP A 70 13.79 -4.83 -5.98
CA ASP A 70 14.67 -3.66 -6.16
C ASP A 70 13.90 -2.32 -6.24
N ASN A 71 12.81 -2.19 -5.48
CA ASN A 71 11.95 -1.02 -5.47
C ASN A 71 11.64 -0.57 -4.05
N LYS A 72 11.65 0.75 -3.83
CA LYS A 72 11.23 1.34 -2.55
C LYS A 72 9.76 1.03 -2.29
N PHE A 73 9.39 0.87 -1.02
CA PHE A 73 8.01 0.64 -0.61
C PHE A 73 7.06 1.71 -1.17
N MET A 74 7.43 2.98 -1.12
CA MET A 74 6.63 4.08 -1.65
C MET A 74 6.24 3.88 -3.12
N THR A 75 7.21 3.51 -3.96
CA THR A 75 7.01 3.26 -5.40
C THR A 75 6.03 2.12 -5.63
N TYR A 76 6.04 1.12 -4.75
CA TYR A 76 5.10 0.01 -4.80
C TYR A 76 3.69 0.40 -4.29
N ALA A 77 3.63 1.14 -3.19
CA ALA A 77 2.38 1.47 -2.50
C ALA A 77 1.53 2.47 -3.28
N ILE A 78 2.13 3.41 -4.02
CA ILE A 78 1.41 4.42 -4.82
C ILE A 78 0.42 3.79 -5.82
N PHE A 79 0.69 2.61 -6.37
CA PHE A 79 -0.23 1.96 -7.31
C PHE A 79 -1.48 1.36 -6.65
N ARG A 80 -1.56 1.39 -5.32
CA ARG A 80 -2.61 0.76 -4.52
C ARG A 80 -3.37 1.74 -3.63
N ILE A 81 -2.86 2.97 -3.53
CA ILE A 81 -3.42 4.09 -2.78
C ILE A 81 -3.98 5.07 -3.80
#